data_AF-A0A2H0DN29-F1
#
_entry.id   AF-A0A2H0DN29-F1
#
_cell.length_a   1.000
_cell.length_b   1.000
_cell.length_c   1.000
_cell.angle_alpha   90.00
_cell.angle_beta   90.00
_cell.angle_gamma   90.00
#
_symmetry.space_group_name_H-M   'P 1'
#
loop_
_entity.id
_entity.type
_entity.pdbx_description
1 polymer ?
#
loop_
_entity_poly.entity_id
_entity_poly.type
_entity_poly.pdbx_seq_one_letter_code
_entity_poly.pdbx_strand_id
1 'polypeptide(L)'
;MPAWKRWLSFAALGTLFVFTAVYADLLLRARTAYLEGEKYLSWNVDPSRKKAHFQKIFERSVAELDAEKAAGRMDETEYRQRVALEEFRRDESVAESSLKYAYHWYKTAVDLFSPPESKWVRLSREKMKTTKALWKAELDAAKIPYEEYMLE
;
A
#
# COMPACT_ATOMS: atom_id res chain seq x y z
N MET A 1 33.80 38.42 -3.08
CA MET A 1 32.46 38.68 -2.50
C MET A 1 32.57 38.70 -0.98
N PRO A 2 31.90 39.63 -0.28
CA PRO A 2 31.91 39.65 1.18
C PRO A 2 31.26 38.37 1.75
N ALA A 3 31.78 37.88 2.87
CA ALA A 3 31.41 36.58 3.45
C ALA A 3 29.89 36.43 3.66
N TRP A 4 29.21 37.49 4.08
CA TRP A 4 27.74 37.49 4.29
C TRP A 4 26.94 37.20 3.00
N LYS A 5 27.41 37.66 1.82
CA LYS A 5 26.76 37.32 0.55
C LYS A 5 26.88 35.84 0.22
N ARG A 6 28.01 35.20 0.55
CA ARG A 6 28.22 33.76 0.35
C ARG A 6 27.31 32.93 1.25
N TRP A 7 27.19 33.31 2.53
CA TRP A 7 26.28 32.65 3.48
C TRP A 7 24.81 32.78 3.07
N LEU A 8 24.38 33.96 2.61
CA LEU A 8 23.03 34.13 2.06
C LEU A 8 22.80 33.26 0.82
N SER A 9 23.78 33.16 -0.09
CA SER A 9 23.67 32.28 -1.26
C SER A 9 23.57 30.80 -0.86
N PHE A 10 24.35 30.34 0.12
CA PHE A 10 24.23 28.97 0.62
C PHE A 10 22.89 28.71 1.31
N ALA A 11 22.39 29.66 2.10
CA ALA A 11 21.08 29.55 2.74
C ALA A 11 19.94 29.49 1.70
N ALA A 12 20.00 30.31 0.65
CA ALA A 12 19.03 30.29 -0.44
C ALA A 12 19.07 28.96 -1.23
N LEU A 13 20.27 28.49 -1.57
CA LEU A 13 20.45 27.20 -2.25
C LEU A 13 19.99 26.02 -1.39
N GLY A 14 20.32 26.03 -0.10
CA GLY A 14 19.88 25.01 0.85
C GLY A 14 18.35 24.98 0.97
N THR A 15 17.73 26.15 1.04
CA THR A 15 16.26 26.28 1.07
C THR A 15 15.63 25.72 -0.21
N LEU A 16 16.13 26.12 -1.38
CA LEU A 16 15.66 25.62 -2.67
C LEU A 16 15.80 24.10 -2.76
N PHE A 17 16.93 23.55 -2.32
CA PHE A 17 17.17 22.11 -2.30
C PHE A 17 16.15 21.38 -1.44
N VAL A 18 15.91 21.85 -0.21
CA VAL A 18 14.94 21.23 0.71
C VAL A 18 13.53 21.23 0.10
N PHE A 19 13.07 22.37 -0.42
CA PHE A 19 11.75 22.42 -1.07
C PHE A 19 11.65 21.50 -2.28
N THR A 20 12.70 21.43 -3.10
CA THR A 20 12.74 20.53 -4.26
C THR A 20 12.70 19.06 -3.83
N ALA A 21 13.46 18.71 -2.79
CA ALA A 21 13.51 17.36 -2.25
C ALA A 21 12.16 16.92 -1.67
N VAL A 22 11.50 17.80 -0.90
CA VAL A 22 10.16 17.54 -0.36
C VAL A 22 9.15 17.36 -1.49
N TYR A 23 9.16 18.23 -2.50
CA TYR A 23 8.25 18.12 -3.63
C TYR A 23 8.46 16.82 -4.42
N ALA A 24 9.72 16.44 -4.65
CA ALA A 24 10.06 15.19 -5.32
C ALA A 24 9.61 13.97 -4.50
N ASP A 25 9.81 13.96 -3.18
CA ASP A 25 9.34 12.88 -2.30
C ASP A 25 7.82 12.73 -2.36
N LEU A 26 7.05 13.83 -2.23
CA LEU A 26 5.59 13.81 -2.32
C LEU A 26 5.11 13.26 -3.67
N LEU A 27 5.74 13.66 -4.78
CA LEU A 27 5.41 13.14 -6.11
C LEU A 27 5.66 11.64 -6.23
N LEU A 28 6.79 11.16 -5.70
CA LEU A 28 7.15 9.75 -5.74
C LEU A 28 6.21 8.92 -4.86
N ARG A 29 5.84 9.41 -3.67
CA ARG A 29 4.89 8.74 -2.79
C ARG A 29 3.48 8.70 -3.37
N ALA A 30 3.03 9.79 -4.00
CA ALA A 30 1.76 9.82 -4.73
C ALA A 30 1.74 8.79 -5.88
N ARG A 31 2.85 8.66 -6.61
CA ARG A 31 3.00 7.64 -7.66
C ARG A 31 2.90 6.24 -7.08
N THR A 32 3.65 5.95 -6.01
CA THR A 32 3.66 4.62 -5.39
C THR A 32 2.28 4.24 -4.86
N ALA A 33 1.60 5.15 -4.15
CA ALA A 33 0.25 4.92 -3.66
C ALA A 33 -0.75 4.68 -4.81
N TYR A 34 -0.68 5.47 -5.88
CA TYR A 34 -1.49 5.23 -7.08
C TYR A 34 -1.24 3.83 -7.68
N LEU A 35 0.03 3.44 -7.84
CA LEU A 35 0.39 2.15 -8.45
C LEU A 35 -0.01 0.96 -7.56
N GLU A 36 0.07 1.08 -6.23
CA GLU A 36 -0.48 0.07 -5.33
C GLU A 36 -2.00 -0.01 -5.48
N GLY A 37 -2.70 1.11 -5.60
CA GLY A 37 -4.13 1.13 -5.92
C GLY A 37 -4.45 0.37 -7.21
N GLU A 38 -3.72 0.63 -8.29
CA GLU A 38 -3.88 -0.09 -9.57
C GLU A 38 -3.58 -1.58 -9.45
N LYS A 39 -2.60 -1.99 -8.63
CA LYS A 39 -2.28 -3.39 -8.37
C LYS A 39 -3.46 -4.10 -7.70
N TYR A 40 -4.02 -3.53 -6.63
CA TYR A 40 -5.21 -4.10 -5.98
C TYR A 40 -6.43 -4.10 -6.91
N LEU A 41 -6.64 -3.05 -7.69
CA LEU A 41 -7.72 -3.03 -8.68
C LEU A 41 -7.53 -4.13 -9.72
N SER A 42 -6.30 -4.40 -10.16
CA SER A 42 -6.00 -5.50 -11.08
C SER A 42 -6.26 -6.87 -10.47
N TRP A 43 -6.07 -7.03 -9.16
CA TRP A 43 -6.41 -8.25 -8.43
C TRP A 43 -7.91 -8.46 -8.28
N ASN A 44 -8.72 -7.39 -8.29
CA ASN A 44 -10.16 -7.53 -8.38
C ASN A 44 -10.58 -8.09 -9.75
N VAL A 45 -9.92 -7.65 -10.83
CA VAL A 45 -10.17 -8.16 -12.19
C VAL A 45 -9.69 -9.60 -12.35
N ASP A 46 -8.53 -9.93 -11.78
CA ASP A 46 -7.95 -11.27 -11.80
C ASP A 46 -7.55 -11.73 -10.39
N PRO A 47 -8.49 -12.32 -9.62
CA PRO A 47 -8.24 -12.78 -8.26
C PRO A 47 -7.17 -13.86 -8.15
N SER A 48 -6.86 -14.57 -9.24
CA SER A 48 -5.82 -15.60 -9.25
C SER A 48 -4.43 -15.02 -8.97
N ARG A 49 -4.18 -13.78 -9.43
CA ARG A 49 -2.91 -13.07 -9.18
C ARG A 49 -2.70 -12.76 -7.71
N LYS A 50 -3.78 -12.39 -7.01
CA LYS A 50 -3.73 -12.12 -5.57
C LYS A 50 -3.39 -13.40 -4.80
N LYS A 51 -4.06 -14.50 -5.12
CA LYS A 51 -3.79 -15.82 -4.54
C LYS A 51 -2.34 -16.22 -4.77
N ALA A 52 -1.86 -16.13 -6.01
CA ALA A 52 -0.48 -16.45 -6.34
C ALA A 52 0.55 -15.55 -5.62
N HIS A 53 0.24 -14.27 -5.42
CA HIS A 53 1.10 -13.34 -4.69
C HIS A 53 1.27 -13.75 -3.22
N PHE A 54 0.16 -13.95 -2.50
CA PHE A 54 0.21 -14.32 -1.09
C PHE A 54 0.69 -15.76 -0.86
N GLN A 55 0.44 -16.67 -1.81
CA GLN A 55 1.01 -18.01 -1.77
C GLN A 55 2.55 -17.98 -1.79
N LYS A 56 3.17 -17.14 -2.62
CA LYS A 56 4.64 -16.98 -2.65
C LYS A 56 5.19 -16.39 -1.35
N ILE A 57 4.45 -15.48 -0.71
CA ILE A 57 4.84 -14.92 0.58
C ILE A 57 4.82 -16.02 1.65
N PHE A 58 3.74 -16.80 1.70
CA PHE A 58 3.59 -17.94 2.60
C PHE A 58 4.70 -18.97 2.42
N GLU A 59 4.98 -19.40 1.18
CA GLU A 59 6.04 -20.36 0.87
C GLU A 59 7.42 -19.89 1.34
N ARG A 60 7.73 -18.60 1.17
CA ARG A 60 8.99 -18.02 1.67
C ARG A 60 9.04 -18.04 3.21
N SER A 61 7.96 -17.64 3.88
CA SER A 61 7.90 -17.64 5.34
C SER A 61 8.01 -19.06 5.92
N VAL A 62 7.35 -20.04 5.30
CA VAL A 62 7.49 -21.45 5.71
C VAL A 62 8.92 -21.95 5.50
N ALA A 63 9.58 -21.60 4.39
CA ALA A 63 10.97 -21.98 4.15
C ALA A 63 11.94 -21.39 5.19
N GLU A 64 11.68 -20.16 5.66
CA GLU A 64 12.43 -19.54 6.77
C GLU A 64 12.19 -20.29 8.09
N LEU A 65 10.95 -20.66 8.41
CA LEU A 65 10.61 -21.45 9.60
C LEU A 65 11.22 -22.86 9.55
N ASP A 66 11.25 -23.49 8.38
CA ASP A 66 11.90 -24.79 8.17
C ASP A 66 13.39 -24.71 8.47
N ALA A 67 14.06 -23.64 8.02
CA ALA A 67 15.47 -23.41 8.30
C ALA A 67 15.73 -23.16 9.80
N GLU A 68 14.88 -22.40 10.49
CA GLU A 68 14.98 -22.18 11.94
C GLU A 68 14.81 -23.47 12.75
N LYS A 69 13.82 -24.29 12.37
CA LYS A 69 13.58 -25.60 12.97
C LYS A 69 14.75 -26.55 12.73
N ALA A 70 15.26 -26.61 11.49
CA ALA A 70 16.42 -27.44 11.15
C ALA A 70 17.69 -27.00 11.91
N ALA A 71 17.81 -25.70 12.22
CA ALA A 71 18.88 -25.17 13.06
C ALA A 71 18.68 -25.41 14.56
N GLY A 72 17.59 -26.10 14.97
CA GLY A 72 17.29 -26.40 16.37
C GLY A 72 16.89 -25.18 17.20
N ARG A 73 16.51 -24.07 16.56
CA ARG A 73 16.11 -22.83 17.25
C ARG A 73 14.66 -22.84 17.75
N MET A 74 13.91 -23.88 17.39
CA MET A 74 12.48 -23.99 17.58
C MET A 74 12.08 -25.44 17.75
N ASP A 75 11.13 -25.71 18.65
CA ASP A 75 10.56 -27.04 18.81
C ASP A 75 9.41 -27.32 17.81
N GLU A 76 8.94 -28.57 17.78
CA GLU A 76 7.88 -29.00 16.86
C GLU A 76 6.54 -28.28 17.10
N THR A 77 6.22 -27.96 18.35
CA THR A 77 4.95 -27.33 18.71
C THR A 77 4.94 -25.87 18.27
N GLU A 78 6.00 -25.12 18.58
CA GLU A 78 6.18 -23.74 18.15
C GLU A 78 6.18 -23.64 16.62
N TYR A 79 6.88 -24.54 15.93
CA TYR A 79 6.90 -24.58 14.47
C TYR A 79 5.49 -24.72 13.88
N ARG A 80 4.70 -25.66 14.38
CA ARG A 80 3.32 -25.86 13.88
C ARG A 80 2.45 -24.63 14.12
N GLN A 81 2.57 -24.00 15.28
CA GLN A 81 1.82 -22.78 15.59
C GLN A 81 2.20 -21.63 14.66
N ARG A 82 3.50 -21.44 14.38
CA ARG A 82 3.97 -20.39 13.48
C ARG A 82 3.57 -20.65 12.03
N VAL A 83 3.66 -21.88 11.53
CA VAL A 83 3.16 -22.24 10.19
C VAL A 83 1.67 -21.99 10.08
N ALA A 84 0.87 -22.40 11.08
CA ALA A 84 -0.57 -22.15 11.10
C ALA A 84 -0.90 -20.65 11.12
N LEU A 85 -0.10 -19.84 11.81
CA LEU A 85 -0.24 -18.38 11.80
C LEU A 85 0.04 -17.78 10.41
N GLU A 86 1.09 -18.24 9.72
CA GLU A 86 1.38 -17.76 8.36
C GLU A 86 0.30 -18.22 7.35
N GLU A 87 -0.26 -19.41 7.53
CA GLU A 87 -1.40 -19.88 6.74
C GLU A 87 -2.63 -19.00 6.96
N PHE A 88 -2.97 -18.71 8.22
CA PHE A 88 -4.07 -17.80 8.56
C PHE A 88 -3.88 -16.43 7.90
N ARG A 89 -2.67 -15.85 7.98
CA ARG A 89 -2.36 -14.54 7.35
C ARG A 89 -2.51 -14.57 5.83
N ARG A 90 -2.10 -15.65 5.17
CA ARG A 90 -2.29 -15.83 3.72
C ARG A 90 -3.78 -15.82 3.39
N ASP A 91 -4.56 -16.62 4.12
CA ASP A 91 -5.98 -16.80 3.84
C ASP A 91 -6.78 -15.53 4.11
N GLU A 92 -6.51 -14.84 5.21
CA GLU A 92 -7.06 -13.51 5.52
C GLU A 92 -6.70 -12.50 4.42
N SER A 93 -5.43 -12.42 4.04
CA SER A 93 -4.96 -11.49 3.01
C SER A 93 -5.63 -11.75 1.66
N VAL A 94 -5.87 -13.02 1.31
CA VAL A 94 -6.57 -13.41 0.08
C VAL A 94 -8.06 -13.08 0.15
N ALA A 95 -8.71 -13.38 1.28
CA ALA A 95 -10.14 -13.16 1.49
C ALA A 95 -10.54 -11.68 1.51
N GLU A 96 -9.62 -10.82 1.96
CA GLU A 96 -9.88 -9.39 2.07
C GLU A 96 -10.28 -8.70 0.75
N SER A 97 -11.09 -7.65 0.83
CA SER A 97 -11.56 -6.95 -0.38
C SER A 97 -10.41 -6.23 -1.08
N SER A 98 -10.18 -6.58 -2.35
CA SER A 98 -9.21 -5.87 -3.19
C SER A 98 -9.67 -4.45 -3.51
N LEU A 99 -10.98 -4.23 -3.62
CA LEU A 99 -11.55 -2.91 -3.91
C LEU A 99 -11.41 -1.97 -2.71
N LYS A 100 -11.61 -2.46 -1.49
CA LYS A 100 -11.33 -1.73 -0.24
C LYS A 100 -9.89 -1.20 -0.24
N TYR A 101 -8.91 -2.08 -0.47
CA TYR A 101 -7.50 -1.67 -0.47
C TYR A 101 -7.16 -0.71 -1.61
N ALA A 102 -7.68 -0.97 -2.83
CA ALA A 102 -7.48 -0.05 -3.95
C ALA A 102 -7.98 1.35 -3.61
N TYR A 103 -9.19 1.46 -3.04
CA TYR A 103 -9.76 2.74 -2.62
C TYR A 103 -8.87 3.46 -1.60
N HIS A 104 -8.44 2.78 -0.54
CA HIS A 104 -7.60 3.40 0.49
C HIS A 104 -6.22 3.84 -0.04
N TRP A 105 -5.65 3.12 -1.01
CA TRP A 105 -4.40 3.54 -1.64
C TRP A 105 -4.56 4.79 -2.51
N TYR A 106 -5.64 4.88 -3.30
CA TYR A 106 -5.94 6.11 -4.02
C TYR A 106 -6.26 7.26 -3.05
N LYS A 107 -6.98 7.00 -1.96
CA LYS A 107 -7.26 7.98 -0.92
C LYS A 107 -5.98 8.50 -0.28
N THR A 108 -5.04 7.61 0.02
CA THR A 108 -3.70 7.96 0.53
C THR A 108 -2.98 8.90 -0.42
N ALA A 109 -3.03 8.64 -1.73
CA ALA A 109 -2.46 9.56 -2.71
C ALA A 109 -3.07 10.96 -2.67
N VAL A 110 -4.39 11.07 -2.46
CA VAL A 110 -5.11 12.34 -2.42
C VAL A 110 -4.93 13.08 -1.10
N ASP A 111 -5.11 12.38 0.02
CA ASP A 111 -5.16 13.00 1.36
C ASP A 111 -3.77 13.32 1.91
N LEU A 112 -2.76 12.47 1.64
CA LEU A 112 -1.44 12.61 2.26
C LEU A 112 -0.40 13.28 1.36
N PHE A 113 -0.61 13.29 0.04
CA PHE A 113 0.38 13.79 -0.93
C PHE A 113 -0.15 14.94 -1.80
N SER A 114 -1.23 15.62 -1.36
CA SER A 114 -1.70 16.89 -1.91
C SER A 114 -1.77 17.98 -0.83
N PRO A 115 -1.26 19.21 -1.08
CA PRO A 115 -0.52 19.62 -2.27
C PRO A 115 0.89 19.01 -2.33
N PRO A 116 1.49 18.85 -3.54
CA PRO A 116 1.04 19.38 -4.83
C PRO A 116 0.03 18.52 -5.59
N GLU A 117 -0.78 19.19 -6.44
CA GLU A 117 -1.74 18.51 -7.32
C GLU A 117 -1.03 17.87 -8.54
N SER A 118 -0.36 16.75 -8.27
CA SER A 118 0.35 15.99 -9.28
C SER A 118 -0.57 15.19 -10.21
N LYS A 119 -0.03 14.67 -11.32
CA LYS A 119 -0.75 13.74 -12.20
C LYS A 119 -1.33 12.55 -11.41
N TRP A 120 -0.57 12.00 -10.46
CA TRP A 120 -0.96 10.81 -9.69
C TRP A 120 -2.07 11.11 -8.69
N VAL A 121 -2.05 12.28 -8.06
CA VAL A 121 -3.12 12.77 -7.17
C VAL A 121 -4.43 12.90 -7.97
N ARG A 122 -4.37 13.56 -9.14
CA ARG A 122 -5.55 13.72 -10.01
C ARG A 122 -6.14 12.38 -10.46
N LEU A 123 -5.28 11.48 -10.95
CA LEU A 123 -5.72 10.13 -11.36
C LEU A 123 -6.30 9.36 -10.18
N SER A 124 -5.70 9.45 -8.99
CA SER A 124 -6.22 8.81 -7.79
C SER A 124 -7.61 9.35 -7.43
N ARG A 125 -7.84 10.66 -7.51
CA ARG A 125 -9.15 11.28 -7.26
C ARG A 125 -10.22 10.76 -8.21
N GLU A 126 -9.88 10.56 -9.48
CA GLU A 126 -10.78 9.96 -10.47
C GLU A 126 -11.07 8.49 -10.13
N LYS A 127 -10.02 7.71 -9.85
CA LYS A 127 -10.10 6.28 -9.52
C LYS A 127 -10.88 6.01 -8.24
N MET A 128 -10.72 6.84 -7.21
CA MET A 128 -11.48 6.74 -5.95
C MET A 128 -12.99 6.67 -6.19
N LYS A 129 -13.53 7.52 -7.09
CA LYS A 129 -14.96 7.54 -7.37
C LYS A 129 -15.43 6.21 -7.97
N THR A 130 -14.70 5.70 -8.96
CA THR A 130 -15.04 4.43 -9.61
C THR A 130 -14.86 3.24 -8.68
N THR A 131 -13.78 3.22 -7.89
CA THR A 131 -13.48 2.11 -6.97
C THR A 131 -14.45 2.09 -5.79
N LYS A 132 -14.87 3.25 -5.27
CA LYS A 132 -15.91 3.32 -4.22
C LYS A 132 -17.23 2.72 -4.70
N ALA A 133 -17.64 3.01 -5.94
CA ALA A 133 -18.86 2.44 -6.50
C ALA A 133 -18.76 0.91 -6.69
N LEU A 134 -17.62 0.41 -7.17
CA LEU A 134 -17.37 -1.03 -7.28
C LEU A 134 -17.37 -1.71 -5.91
N TRP A 135 -16.76 -1.09 -4.91
CA TRP A 135 -16.70 -1.63 -3.55
C TRP A 135 -18.10 -1.71 -2.91
N LYS A 136 -18.93 -0.67 -3.10
CA LYS A 136 -20.34 -0.73 -2.68
C LYS A 136 -21.07 -1.91 -3.30
N ALA A 137 -20.93 -2.10 -4.61
CA ALA A 137 -21.55 -3.23 -5.31
C ALA A 137 -21.07 -4.60 -4.80
N GLU A 138 -19.79 -4.72 -4.41
CA GLU A 138 -19.25 -5.92 -3.77
C GLU A 138 -19.92 -6.19 -2.41
N LEU A 139 -20.05 -5.15 -1.56
CA LEU A 139 -20.70 -5.26 -0.26
C LEU A 139 -22.20 -5.61 -0.39
N ASP A 140 -22.89 -4.97 -1.34
CA ASP A 140 -24.30 -5.23 -1.65
C ASP A 140 -24.48 -6.70 -2.11
N ALA A 141 -23.62 -7.18 -3.00
CA ALA A 141 -23.63 -8.57 -3.47
C ALA A 141 -23.36 -9.57 -2.33
N ALA A 142 -22.46 -9.20 -1.41
CA ALA A 142 -22.16 -9.99 -0.21
C ALA A 142 -23.21 -9.84 0.90
N LYS A 143 -24.23 -8.98 0.74
CA LYS A 143 -25.24 -8.63 1.75
C LYS A 143 -24.63 -8.14 3.07
N ILE A 144 -23.50 -7.45 2.98
CA ILE A 144 -22.82 -6.86 4.13
C ILE A 144 -23.38 -5.45 4.32
N PRO A 145 -24.01 -5.14 5.48
CA PRO A 145 -24.49 -3.79 5.74
C PRO A 145 -23.31 -2.82 5.89
N TYR A 146 -23.46 -1.61 5.35
CA TYR A 146 -22.48 -0.54 5.49
C TYR A 146 -23.18 0.81 5.63
N GLU A 147 -22.47 1.75 6.25
CA GLU A 147 -22.85 3.16 6.29
C GLU A 147 -21.91 3.98 5.43
N GLU A 148 -22.37 5.13 4.91
CA GLU A 148 -21.58 5.91 3.95
C GLU A 148 -20.23 6.36 4.53
N TYR A 149 -20.20 6.68 5.83
CA TYR A 149 -18.97 7.09 6.52
C TYR A 149 -17.96 5.94 6.67
N MET A 150 -18.38 4.69 6.56
CA MET A 150 -17.47 3.53 6.62
C MET A 150 -16.67 3.37 5.32
N LEU A 151 -17.07 4.09 4.27
CA LEU A 151 -16.46 4.07 2.94
C LEU A 151 -15.70 5.38 2.63
N GLU A 152 -15.42 6.19 3.65
CA GLU A 152 -14.69 7.47 3.58
C GLU A 152 -13.43 7.47 4.46
#